data_AF-A0A6G6K9N0-F1
#
_entry.id   AF-A0A6G6K9N0-F1
#
_cell.length_a   1.000
_cell.length_b   1.000
_cell.length_c   1.000
_cell.angle_alpha   90.00
_cell.angle_beta   90.00
_cell.angle_gamma   90.00
#
_symmetry.space_group_name_H-M   'P 1'
#
loop_
_entity.id
_entity.type
_entity.pdbx_description
1 polymer ?
#
loop_
_entity_poly.entity_id
_entity_poly.type
_entity_poly.pdbx_seq_one_letter_code
_entity_poly.pdbx_strand_id
1 'polypeptide(L)'
;MELRAIMFVDMVDSTGLKHRESSETALLLTKALFEQVKHATRKHGCLFVKFTGDGAMVTFAGDNAGCFAAVQAACELVRSIDEYNLQFNHPSRAREGAYVNIRVRIGVAFGRCDLIEDHSGDVVGLPADLASRLCREADVNRILLDRETMTRSGMDLSDFDSLARRRLTLKGIPLPGGQEQEQFFHVKVDRLVQAPLEEDFPGGMVAVYTNRNEMRKDFSLSRLFDRAVVGSEILVVGRTLVGWSQMSSHDLDLIRTKNLRIKLLVSSLEACKFLAGAEVTTIAADKAATLPAFQRLTTTLPSVDFHEMDILIPDGFTCAEVTAGGASKSVVLRDINSGAKTDKITMLFACICDRDRSRQSRCITCGMRERGRRLAESPRGSAARV
;
A
#
# COMPACT_ATOMS: atom_id res chain seq x y z
N MET A 1 -11.03 33.32 -20.07
CA MET A 1 -9.80 32.50 -20.07
C MET A 1 -8.89 32.80 -18.89
N GLU A 2 -8.68 31.82 -18.02
CA GLU A 2 -7.73 31.85 -16.91
C GLU A 2 -6.82 30.61 -16.93
N LEU A 3 -5.67 30.68 -16.26
CA LEU A 3 -4.85 29.49 -16.02
C LEU A 3 -5.44 28.68 -14.85
N ARG A 4 -5.45 27.35 -14.99
CA ARG A 4 -5.85 26.41 -13.94
C ARG A 4 -5.01 25.13 -14.04
N ALA A 5 -4.74 24.52 -12.89
CA ALA A 5 -4.46 23.10 -12.80
C ALA A 5 -5.78 22.35 -12.59
N ILE A 6 -6.02 21.32 -13.39
CA ILE A 6 -7.25 20.54 -13.41
C ILE A 6 -6.91 19.09 -13.10
N MET A 7 -7.58 18.53 -12.10
CA MET A 7 -7.47 17.13 -11.71
C MET A 7 -8.78 16.42 -12.01
N PHE A 8 -8.71 15.30 -12.71
CA PHE A 8 -9.81 14.34 -12.84
C PHE A 8 -9.51 13.11 -11.99
N VAL A 9 -10.54 12.60 -11.33
CA VAL A 9 -10.55 11.35 -10.56
C VAL A 9 -11.66 10.48 -11.12
N ASP A 10 -11.37 9.22 -11.37
CA ASP A 10 -12.34 8.25 -11.88
C ASP A 10 -12.31 6.96 -11.05
N MET A 11 -13.47 6.42 -10.66
CA MET A 11 -13.55 5.15 -9.94
C MET A 11 -13.41 3.99 -10.93
N VAL A 12 -12.40 3.14 -10.70
CA VAL A 12 -12.13 1.99 -11.58
C VAL A 12 -13.29 1.01 -11.55
N ASP A 13 -13.79 0.66 -12.74
CA ASP A 13 -14.86 -0.32 -12.96
C ASP A 13 -16.14 -0.02 -12.16
N SER A 14 -16.47 1.26 -11.97
CA SER A 14 -17.70 1.69 -11.28
C SER A 14 -18.98 1.16 -11.93
N THR A 15 -18.94 0.94 -13.25
CA THR A 15 -20.08 0.44 -14.03
C THR A 15 -20.25 -1.05 -13.80
N GLY A 16 -19.18 -1.84 -13.87
CA GLY A 16 -19.20 -3.25 -13.49
C GLY A 16 -19.61 -3.45 -12.03
N LEU A 17 -19.13 -2.58 -11.14
CA LEU A 17 -19.49 -2.58 -9.73
C LEU A 17 -21.01 -2.46 -9.50
N LYS A 18 -21.70 -1.55 -10.23
CA LYS A 18 -23.16 -1.41 -10.13
C LYS A 18 -23.94 -2.63 -10.60
N HIS A 19 -23.33 -3.48 -11.44
CA HIS A 19 -23.94 -4.71 -11.93
C HIS A 19 -23.63 -5.92 -11.05
N ARG A 20 -22.43 -5.98 -10.44
CA ARG A 20 -22.02 -7.08 -9.54
C ARG A 20 -22.55 -6.91 -8.12
N GLU A 21 -22.65 -5.66 -7.66
CA GLU A 21 -23.04 -5.33 -6.30
C GLU A 21 -24.45 -4.74 -6.21
N SER A 22 -24.98 -4.71 -4.99
CA SER A 22 -26.25 -4.02 -4.74
C SER A 22 -26.12 -2.51 -4.99
N SER A 23 -27.20 -1.87 -5.45
CA SER A 23 -27.22 -0.41 -5.66
C SER A 23 -26.88 0.37 -4.39
N GLU A 24 -27.22 -0.17 -3.21
CA GLU A 24 -26.85 0.39 -1.92
C GLU A 24 -25.34 0.35 -1.69
N THR A 25 -24.69 -0.80 -1.91
CA THR A 25 -23.22 -0.94 -1.83
C THR A 25 -22.52 0.03 -2.77
N ALA A 26 -22.95 0.09 -4.03
CA ALA A 26 -22.38 0.99 -5.03
C ALA A 26 -22.51 2.47 -4.59
N LEU A 27 -23.69 2.87 -4.10
CA LEU A 27 -23.92 4.22 -3.59
C LEU A 27 -23.04 4.55 -2.38
N LEU A 28 -22.87 3.62 -1.44
CA LEU A 28 -22.02 3.79 -0.27
C LEU A 28 -20.54 3.99 -0.67
N LEU A 29 -20.04 3.20 -1.62
CA LEU A 29 -18.66 3.32 -2.12
C LEU A 29 -18.45 4.63 -2.89
N THR A 30 -19.41 5.06 -3.72
CA THR A 30 -19.36 6.36 -4.39
C THR A 30 -19.34 7.51 -3.37
N LYS A 31 -20.22 7.48 -2.36
CA LYS A 31 -20.21 8.49 -1.28
C LYS A 31 -18.88 8.54 -0.55
N ALA A 32 -18.31 7.38 -0.22
CA ALA A 32 -17.03 7.30 0.42
C ALA A 32 -15.91 7.91 -0.44
N LEU A 33 -15.86 7.59 -1.73
CA LEU A 33 -14.90 8.22 -2.65
C LEU A 33 -15.06 9.75 -2.64
N PHE A 34 -16.30 10.26 -2.71
CA PHE A 34 -16.55 11.70 -2.73
C PHE A 34 -16.07 12.40 -1.47
N GLU A 35 -16.23 11.77 -0.30
CA GLU A 35 -15.68 12.30 0.94
C GLU A 35 -14.15 12.29 0.95
N GLN A 36 -13.51 11.22 0.43
CA GLN A 36 -12.05 11.19 0.27
C GLN A 36 -11.55 12.30 -0.66
N VAL A 37 -12.21 12.51 -1.81
CA VAL A 37 -11.89 13.58 -2.75
C VAL A 37 -12.01 14.94 -2.08
N LYS A 38 -13.12 15.23 -1.38
CA LYS A 38 -13.29 16.51 -0.68
C LYS A 38 -12.20 16.73 0.36
N HIS A 39 -11.91 15.71 1.16
CA HIS A 39 -10.92 15.82 2.22
C HIS A 39 -9.53 16.15 1.67
N ALA A 40 -9.05 15.34 0.73
CA ALA A 40 -7.73 15.52 0.14
C ALA A 40 -7.61 16.86 -0.60
N THR A 41 -8.62 17.25 -1.38
CA THR A 41 -8.54 18.45 -2.24
C THR A 41 -8.69 19.75 -1.45
N ARG A 42 -9.58 19.79 -0.45
CA ARG A 42 -9.74 20.97 0.42
C ARG A 42 -8.50 21.22 1.27
N LYS A 43 -7.86 20.15 1.76
CA LYS A 43 -6.60 20.24 2.52
C LYS A 43 -5.50 20.96 1.73
N HIS A 44 -5.53 20.87 0.40
CA HIS A 44 -4.57 21.50 -0.51
C HIS A 44 -5.14 22.73 -1.23
N GLY A 45 -6.25 23.31 -0.77
CA GLY A 45 -6.74 24.59 -1.28
C GLY A 45 -7.34 24.54 -2.69
N CYS A 46 -8.05 23.47 -3.05
CA CYS A 46 -8.82 23.45 -4.30
C CYS A 46 -9.82 24.61 -4.36
N LEU A 47 -10.07 25.12 -5.57
CA LEU A 47 -11.05 26.17 -5.83
C LEU A 47 -12.46 25.58 -5.94
N PHE A 48 -12.61 24.52 -6.75
CA PHE A 48 -13.89 23.86 -6.98
C PHE A 48 -13.73 22.34 -7.08
N VAL A 49 -14.77 21.63 -6.63
CA VAL A 49 -14.92 20.18 -6.79
C VAL A 49 -16.29 19.92 -7.41
N LYS A 50 -16.32 19.33 -8.60
CA LYS A 50 -17.53 18.89 -9.29
C LYS A 50 -17.53 17.37 -9.39
N PHE A 51 -18.59 16.72 -8.91
CA PHE A 51 -18.74 15.27 -9.04
C PHE A 51 -19.40 14.91 -10.36
N THR A 52 -18.89 13.86 -11.00
CA THR A 52 -19.34 13.39 -12.31
C THR A 52 -19.65 11.90 -12.24
N GLY A 53 -20.84 11.54 -11.76
CA GLY A 53 -21.27 10.15 -11.63
C GLY A 53 -20.48 9.39 -10.58
N ASP A 54 -19.38 8.77 -10.99
CA ASP A 54 -18.45 7.94 -10.24
C ASP A 54 -17.06 8.57 -10.06
N GLY A 55 -16.85 9.76 -10.62
CA GLY A 55 -15.61 10.51 -10.55
C GLY A 55 -15.78 11.94 -10.03
N ALA A 56 -14.71 12.72 -10.15
CA ALA A 56 -14.70 14.14 -9.83
C ALA A 56 -13.76 14.91 -10.76
N MET A 57 -14.14 16.15 -11.05
CA MET A 57 -13.28 17.19 -11.61
C MET A 57 -12.97 18.20 -10.51
N VAL A 58 -11.71 18.54 -10.36
CA VAL A 58 -11.21 19.44 -9.31
C VAL A 58 -10.31 20.48 -9.94
N THR A 59 -10.45 21.73 -9.52
CA THR A 59 -9.67 22.85 -10.06
C THR A 59 -8.84 23.51 -8.97
N PHE A 60 -7.64 23.94 -9.34
CA PHE A 60 -6.69 24.65 -8.50
C PHE A 60 -6.23 25.92 -9.21
N ALA A 61 -5.60 26.83 -8.47
CA ALA A 61 -5.05 28.06 -9.01
C ALA A 61 -4.08 27.80 -10.19
N GLY A 62 -4.00 28.77 -11.10
CA GLY A 62 -3.19 28.70 -12.32
C GLY A 62 -1.73 29.06 -12.16
N ASP A 63 -1.18 28.96 -10.95
CA ASP A 63 0.20 29.26 -10.63
C ASP A 63 0.97 27.98 -10.24
N ASN A 64 2.27 28.13 -9.96
CA ASN A 64 3.12 26.99 -9.59
C ASN A 64 2.65 26.32 -8.27
N ALA A 65 2.17 27.13 -7.32
CA ALA A 65 1.63 26.63 -6.07
C ALA A 65 0.35 25.80 -6.30
N GLY A 66 -0.51 26.21 -7.24
CA GLY A 66 -1.70 25.46 -7.65
C GLY A 66 -1.37 24.13 -8.34
N CYS A 67 -0.36 24.09 -9.21
CA CYS A 67 0.14 22.83 -9.78
C CYS A 67 0.67 21.89 -8.70
N PHE A 68 1.50 22.40 -7.79
CA PHE A 68 2.01 21.61 -6.66
C PHE A 68 0.86 21.09 -5.78
N ALA A 69 -0.09 21.95 -5.43
CA ALA A 69 -1.27 21.60 -4.66
C ALA A 69 -2.12 20.50 -5.33
N ALA A 70 -2.31 20.57 -6.64
CA ALA A 70 -3.06 19.55 -7.39
C ALA A 70 -2.38 18.18 -7.29
N VAL A 71 -1.05 18.11 -7.45
CA VAL A 71 -0.31 16.84 -7.35
C VAL A 71 -0.31 16.32 -5.91
N GLN A 72 -0.13 17.19 -4.91
CA GLN A 72 -0.20 16.78 -3.50
C GLN A 72 -1.60 16.27 -3.11
N ALA A 73 -2.65 16.93 -3.57
CA ALA A 73 -4.03 16.46 -3.38
C ALA A 73 -4.26 15.07 -4.00
N ALA A 74 -3.73 14.82 -5.20
CA ALA A 74 -3.81 13.51 -5.83
C ALA A 74 -3.07 12.44 -5.02
N CYS A 75 -1.86 12.72 -4.54
CA CYS A 75 -1.09 11.81 -3.69
C CYS A 75 -1.81 11.51 -2.37
N GLU A 76 -2.35 12.54 -1.72
CA GLU A 76 -3.14 12.40 -0.49
C GLU A 76 -4.38 11.55 -0.71
N LEU A 77 -5.10 11.76 -1.82
CA LEU A 77 -6.29 10.99 -2.16
C LEU A 77 -5.99 9.49 -2.33
N VAL A 78 -4.90 9.14 -3.02
CA VAL A 78 -4.48 7.74 -3.17
C VAL A 78 -4.19 7.12 -1.79
N ARG A 79 -3.46 7.83 -0.92
CA ARG A 79 -3.17 7.35 0.43
C ARG A 79 -4.44 7.21 1.27
N SER A 80 -5.36 8.18 1.20
CA SER A 80 -6.58 8.16 2.00
C SER A 80 -7.54 7.05 1.53
N ILE A 81 -7.54 6.71 0.24
CA ILE A 81 -8.26 5.54 -0.28
C ILE A 81 -7.64 4.24 0.22
N ASP A 82 -6.31 4.11 0.23
CA ASP A 82 -5.64 2.94 0.82
C ASP A 82 -6.04 2.76 2.28
N GLU A 83 -6.03 3.85 3.04
CA GLU A 83 -6.43 3.84 4.45
C GLU A 83 -7.90 3.50 4.61
N TYR A 84 -8.78 4.09 3.79
CA TYR A 84 -10.21 3.83 3.80
C TYR A 84 -10.51 2.36 3.55
N ASN A 85 -9.93 1.78 2.50
CA ASN A 85 -10.03 0.36 2.20
C ASN A 85 -9.62 -0.46 3.45
N LEU A 86 -8.49 -0.13 4.08
CA LEU A 86 -8.02 -0.88 5.25
C LEU A 86 -8.93 -0.79 6.49
N GLN A 87 -9.98 0.05 6.56
CA GLN A 87 -10.84 0.26 7.74
C GLN A 87 -11.63 -0.97 8.21
N PHE A 88 -11.99 -1.01 9.51
CA PHE A 88 -12.55 -2.24 10.11
C PHE A 88 -14.05 -2.40 9.79
N ASN A 89 -14.80 -1.30 9.89
CA ASN A 89 -16.22 -1.20 9.58
C ASN A 89 -16.47 -0.89 8.09
N HIS A 90 -15.59 -1.33 7.19
CA HIS A 90 -15.71 -0.98 5.78
C HIS A 90 -17.08 -1.42 5.24
N PRO A 91 -17.88 -0.55 4.57
CA PRO A 91 -19.27 -0.84 4.23
C PRO A 91 -19.47 -2.10 3.38
N SER A 92 -18.51 -2.41 2.51
CA SER A 92 -18.55 -3.65 1.71
C SER A 92 -18.40 -4.93 2.56
N ARG A 93 -17.95 -4.85 3.82
CA ARG A 93 -17.82 -6.01 4.74
C ARG A 93 -19.14 -6.46 5.36
N ALA A 94 -20.23 -5.71 5.18
CA ALA A 94 -21.53 -6.06 5.74
C ALA A 94 -22.14 -7.33 5.11
N ARG A 95 -21.65 -7.77 3.95
CA ARG A 95 -22.06 -9.02 3.32
C ARG A 95 -20.98 -10.09 3.49
N GLU A 96 -21.40 -11.28 3.91
CA GLU A 96 -20.54 -12.46 4.00
C GLU A 96 -19.97 -12.77 2.60
N GLY A 97 -18.70 -12.46 2.37
CA GLY A 97 -17.91 -13.07 1.29
C GLY A 97 -17.30 -12.14 0.24
N ALA A 98 -17.67 -10.86 0.15
CA ALA A 98 -17.10 -9.96 -0.87
C ALA A 98 -16.60 -8.66 -0.25
N TYR A 99 -15.28 -8.44 -0.32
CA TYR A 99 -14.64 -7.21 0.14
C TYR A 99 -14.29 -6.35 -1.08
N VAL A 100 -15.15 -5.37 -1.36
CA VAL A 100 -14.95 -4.44 -2.48
C VAL A 100 -14.09 -3.26 -2.05
N ASN A 101 -12.99 -3.01 -2.76
CA ASN A 101 -12.11 -1.86 -2.56
C ASN A 101 -12.47 -0.70 -3.49
N ILE A 102 -12.35 0.52 -2.99
CA ILE A 102 -12.32 1.70 -3.85
C ILE A 102 -10.96 1.74 -4.55
N ARG A 103 -10.98 1.93 -5.86
CA ARG A 103 -9.80 2.10 -6.69
C ARG A 103 -10.04 3.25 -7.64
N VAL A 104 -9.01 4.06 -7.89
CA VAL A 104 -9.15 5.26 -8.72
C VAL A 104 -8.09 5.36 -9.78
N ARG A 105 -8.37 6.12 -10.83
CA ARG A 105 -7.37 6.67 -11.72
C ARG A 105 -7.38 8.19 -11.57
N ILE A 106 -6.22 8.82 -11.69
CA ILE A 106 -6.10 10.27 -11.54
C ILE A 106 -5.29 10.85 -12.69
N GLY A 107 -5.83 11.87 -13.34
CA GLY A 107 -5.16 12.65 -14.38
C GLY A 107 -5.08 14.11 -13.97
N VAL A 108 -3.92 14.74 -14.16
CA VAL A 108 -3.73 16.17 -13.88
C VAL A 108 -3.13 16.86 -15.09
N ALA A 109 -3.71 17.98 -15.50
CA ALA A 109 -3.18 18.83 -16.55
C ALA A 109 -3.28 20.30 -16.19
N PHE A 110 -2.41 21.11 -16.78
CA PHE A 110 -2.36 22.54 -16.57
C PHE A 110 -2.55 23.30 -17.89
N GLY A 111 -3.25 24.43 -17.84
CA GLY A 111 -3.23 25.38 -18.94
C GLY A 111 -4.35 26.40 -18.88
N ARG A 112 -4.59 27.07 -20.01
CA ARG A 112 -5.65 28.08 -20.17
C ARG A 112 -6.99 27.41 -20.42
N CYS A 113 -8.00 27.84 -19.67
CA CYS A 113 -9.37 27.35 -19.80
C CYS A 113 -10.38 28.48 -19.58
N ASP A 114 -11.59 28.28 -20.06
CA ASP A 114 -12.73 29.16 -19.81
C ASP A 114 -13.57 28.64 -18.65
N LEU A 115 -13.92 29.55 -17.75
CA LEU A 115 -14.82 29.31 -16.64
C LEU A 115 -16.23 29.63 -17.12
N ILE A 116 -17.18 28.74 -16.91
CA ILE A 116 -18.59 29.03 -17.16
C ILE A 116 -19.12 29.78 -15.93
N GLU A 117 -19.59 31.02 -16.10
CA GLU A 117 -19.78 32.03 -15.04
C GLU A 117 -20.87 31.74 -14.00
N ASP A 118 -21.59 30.61 -14.07
CA ASP A 118 -22.75 30.33 -13.21
C ASP A 118 -22.42 29.54 -11.91
N HIS A 119 -21.28 29.83 -11.28
CA HIS A 119 -20.90 29.31 -9.96
C HIS A 119 -20.76 27.78 -9.81
N SER A 120 -20.85 27.00 -10.90
CA SER A 120 -20.79 25.53 -10.85
C SER A 120 -19.35 24.97 -10.79
N GLY A 121 -18.33 25.82 -10.94
CA GLY A 121 -16.94 25.38 -11.07
C GLY A 121 -16.67 24.68 -12.41
N ASP A 122 -17.52 24.92 -13.40
CA ASP A 122 -17.38 24.35 -14.73
C ASP A 122 -16.26 24.99 -15.52
N VAL A 123 -15.43 24.12 -16.09
CA VAL A 123 -14.25 24.51 -16.86
C VAL A 123 -14.32 23.85 -18.22
N VAL A 124 -14.17 24.66 -19.27
CA VAL A 124 -14.10 24.20 -20.65
C VAL A 124 -12.75 24.59 -21.23
N GLY A 125 -12.12 23.68 -21.96
CA GLY A 125 -10.88 23.94 -22.67
C GLY A 125 -9.96 22.73 -22.72
N LEU A 126 -8.91 22.87 -23.52
CA LEU A 126 -7.91 21.82 -23.77
C LEU A 126 -7.33 21.17 -22.49
N PRO A 127 -7.05 21.92 -21.39
CA PRO A 127 -6.53 21.29 -20.17
C PRO A 127 -7.54 20.36 -19.49
N ALA A 128 -8.85 20.67 -19.57
CA ALA A 128 -9.87 19.81 -18.99
C ALA A 128 -10.00 18.50 -19.78
N ASP A 129 -9.98 18.61 -21.11
CA ASP A 129 -9.93 17.45 -22.00
C ASP A 129 -8.68 16.60 -21.75
N LEU A 130 -7.51 17.23 -21.67
CA LEU A 130 -6.24 16.54 -21.40
C LEU A 130 -6.25 15.82 -20.06
N ALA A 131 -6.62 16.50 -18.96
CA ALA A 131 -6.69 15.87 -17.64
C ALA A 131 -7.66 14.67 -17.63
N SER A 132 -8.81 14.78 -18.31
CA SER A 132 -9.76 13.69 -18.46
C SER A 132 -9.17 12.50 -19.24
N ARG A 133 -8.42 12.76 -20.32
CA ARG A 133 -7.72 11.69 -21.07
C ARG A 133 -6.60 11.04 -20.24
N LEU A 134 -5.80 11.84 -19.55
CA LEU A 134 -4.77 11.34 -18.65
C LEU A 134 -5.36 10.46 -17.55
N CYS A 135 -6.50 10.85 -16.99
CA CYS A 135 -7.22 10.07 -15.98
C CYS A 135 -7.65 8.71 -16.55
N ARG A 136 -8.08 8.64 -17.82
CA ARG A 136 -8.48 7.38 -18.45
C ARG A 136 -7.30 6.45 -18.72
N GLU A 137 -6.15 7.01 -19.11
CA GLU A 137 -4.93 6.27 -19.44
C GLU A 137 -4.07 5.92 -18.21
N ALA A 138 -4.31 6.57 -17.07
CA ALA A 138 -3.60 6.27 -15.83
C ALA A 138 -3.87 4.82 -15.39
N ASP A 139 -2.83 4.15 -14.89
CA ASP A 139 -2.98 2.82 -14.32
C ASP A 139 -3.78 2.90 -13.01
N VAL A 140 -4.32 1.76 -12.58
CA VAL A 140 -5.12 1.67 -11.34
C VAL A 140 -4.33 2.17 -10.13
N ASN A 141 -4.93 3.09 -9.38
CA ASN A 141 -4.36 3.80 -8.23
C ASN A 141 -3.07 4.58 -8.55
N ARG A 142 -2.93 5.04 -9.80
CA ARG A 142 -1.82 5.89 -10.24
C ARG A 142 -2.31 7.25 -10.68
N ILE A 143 -1.36 8.18 -10.63
CA ILE A 143 -1.53 9.58 -11.02
C ILE A 143 -0.70 9.78 -12.28
N LEU A 144 -1.29 10.38 -13.30
CA LEU A 144 -0.64 10.71 -14.56
C LEU A 144 -0.72 12.21 -14.82
N LEU A 145 0.42 12.83 -15.11
CA LEU A 145 0.54 14.27 -15.37
C LEU A 145 1.05 14.55 -16.77
N ASP A 146 0.69 15.72 -17.31
CA ASP A 146 1.40 16.29 -18.45
C ASP A 146 2.74 16.96 -18.05
N ARG A 147 3.55 17.30 -19.05
CA ARG A 147 4.86 17.94 -18.85
C ARG A 147 4.74 19.30 -18.15
N GLU A 148 3.72 20.09 -18.47
CA GLU A 148 3.59 21.44 -17.93
C GLU A 148 3.24 21.41 -16.45
N THR A 149 2.31 20.53 -16.04
CA THR A 149 2.01 20.29 -14.61
C THR A 149 3.25 19.84 -13.86
N MET A 150 4.00 18.86 -14.40
CA MET A 150 5.25 18.38 -13.79
C MET A 150 6.23 19.53 -13.58
N THR A 151 6.51 20.30 -14.64
CA THR A 151 7.49 21.40 -14.60
C THR A 151 7.09 22.49 -13.61
N ARG A 152 5.80 22.87 -13.58
CA ARG A 152 5.30 23.94 -12.70
C ARG A 152 5.11 23.52 -11.26
N SER A 153 4.89 22.22 -11.00
CA SER A 153 4.78 21.71 -9.63
C SER A 153 6.07 21.91 -8.83
N GLY A 154 7.22 22.01 -9.50
CA GLY A 154 8.52 22.13 -8.84
C GLY A 154 8.95 20.88 -8.06
N MET A 155 8.29 19.74 -8.29
CA MET A 155 8.65 18.45 -7.69
C MET A 155 9.96 17.91 -8.28
N ASP A 156 10.68 17.12 -7.50
CA ASP A 156 11.96 16.53 -7.92
C ASP A 156 11.70 15.41 -8.92
N LEU A 157 12.61 15.18 -9.89
CA LEU A 157 12.49 14.07 -10.84
C LEU A 157 12.44 12.70 -10.14
N SER A 158 13.02 12.59 -8.94
CA SER A 158 12.97 11.39 -8.08
C SER A 158 11.58 11.12 -7.48
N ASP A 159 10.68 12.10 -7.48
CA ASP A 159 9.27 11.95 -7.11
C ASP A 159 8.43 11.33 -8.24
N PHE A 160 9.04 11.06 -9.39
CA PHE A 160 8.41 10.40 -10.53
C PHE A 160 8.97 9.00 -10.70
N ASP A 161 8.14 8.05 -11.14
CA ASP A 161 8.60 6.70 -11.43
C ASP A 161 9.67 6.74 -12.53
N SER A 162 10.81 6.07 -12.31
CA SER A 162 12.03 6.18 -13.13
C SER A 162 11.88 5.77 -14.60
N LEU A 163 10.74 5.15 -14.95
CA LEU A 163 10.37 4.71 -16.30
C LEU A 163 9.20 5.50 -16.91
N ALA A 164 8.70 6.53 -16.23
CA ALA A 164 7.44 7.16 -16.58
C ALA A 164 7.57 8.24 -17.65
N ARG A 165 8.15 7.90 -18.81
CA ARG A 165 7.95 8.64 -20.05
C ARG A 165 7.08 7.79 -20.96
N ARG A 166 5.76 7.84 -20.72
CA ARG A 166 4.82 7.19 -21.64
C ARG A 166 4.56 8.13 -22.80
N ARG A 167 4.68 7.63 -24.03
CA ARG A 167 4.05 8.23 -25.21
C ARG A 167 2.64 7.66 -25.28
N LEU A 168 1.64 8.51 -25.21
CA LEU A 168 0.24 8.10 -25.28
C LEU A 168 -0.41 8.72 -26.51
N THR A 169 -1.21 7.94 -27.21
CA THR A 169 -2.08 8.46 -28.27
C THR A 169 -3.42 8.79 -27.67
N LEU A 170 -3.62 10.05 -27.29
CA LEU A 170 -4.85 10.50 -26.63
C LEU A 170 -5.92 10.79 -27.68
N LYS A 171 -7.04 10.06 -27.62
CA LYS A 171 -8.16 10.24 -28.56
C LYS A 171 -8.65 11.69 -28.58
N GLY A 172 -8.55 12.33 -29.75
CA GLY A 172 -9.08 13.67 -30.00
C GLY A 172 -8.21 14.82 -29.47
N ILE A 173 -7.00 14.54 -28.96
CA ILE A 173 -6.05 15.59 -28.58
C ILE A 173 -4.92 15.61 -29.61
N PRO A 174 -4.80 16.66 -30.43
CA PRO A 174 -3.65 16.82 -31.30
C PRO A 174 -2.45 17.23 -30.44
N LEU A 175 -1.51 16.29 -30.23
CA LEU A 175 -0.27 16.58 -29.52
C LEU A 175 0.62 17.44 -30.46
N PRO A 176 1.12 18.61 -30.03
CA PRO A 176 1.92 19.47 -30.90
C PRO A 176 3.30 18.86 -31.16
N GLY A 177 3.68 18.79 -32.44
CA GLY A 177 4.98 18.29 -32.90
C GLY A 177 5.02 16.78 -33.05
N GLY A 178 5.32 16.29 -34.26
CA GLY A 178 5.17 14.88 -34.65
C GLY A 178 5.74 13.90 -33.64
N GLN A 179 4.86 13.05 -33.08
CA GLN A 179 5.05 11.80 -32.31
C GLN A 179 6.20 11.67 -31.27
N GLU A 180 7.09 12.65 -31.10
CA GLU A 180 8.36 12.46 -30.40
C GLU A 180 8.49 13.19 -29.06
N GLN A 181 7.63 14.17 -28.74
CA GLN A 181 7.95 15.12 -27.65
C GLN A 181 6.99 15.18 -26.46
N GLU A 182 5.73 14.74 -26.58
CA GLU A 182 4.86 14.70 -25.40
C GLU A 182 5.19 13.50 -24.51
N GLN A 183 5.61 13.82 -23.30
CA GLN A 183 5.95 12.88 -22.23
C GLN A 183 4.95 13.09 -21.11
N PHE A 184 4.36 12.00 -20.65
CA PHE A 184 3.47 11.95 -19.50
C PHE A 184 4.15 11.23 -18.36
N PHE A 185 3.92 11.72 -17.13
CA PHE A 185 4.70 11.35 -15.95
C PHE A 185 3.81 10.69 -14.90
N HIS A 186 4.24 9.53 -14.41
CA HIS A 186 3.63 8.88 -13.25
C HIS A 186 4.27 9.39 -11.98
N VAL A 187 3.42 9.86 -11.06
CA VAL A 187 3.87 10.29 -9.74
C VAL A 187 4.10 9.07 -8.87
N LYS A 188 5.26 9.03 -8.21
CA LYS A 188 5.55 8.05 -7.19
C LYS A 188 4.81 8.42 -5.92
N VAL A 189 3.89 7.57 -5.48
CA VAL A 189 3.15 7.77 -4.23
C VAL A 189 3.71 6.83 -3.18
N ASP A 190 4.11 7.37 -2.03
CA ASP A 190 4.43 6.55 -0.86
C ASP A 190 3.14 5.95 -0.28
N ARG A 191 2.90 4.71 -0.69
CA ARG A 191 1.76 3.89 -0.29
C ARG A 191 2.22 2.78 0.65
N LEU A 192 1.36 2.40 1.57
CA LEU A 192 1.63 1.31 2.51
C LEU A 192 1.37 -0.06 1.86
N VAL A 193 0.24 -0.19 1.14
CA VAL A 193 -0.25 -1.44 0.56
C VAL A 193 -1.08 -1.13 -0.68
N GLN A 194 -0.86 -1.85 -1.78
CA GLN A 194 -1.79 -1.83 -2.91
C GLN A 194 -2.75 -3.02 -2.83
N ALA A 195 -4.06 -2.73 -2.74
CA ALA A 195 -5.11 -3.74 -2.89
C ALA A 195 -4.88 -4.57 -4.17
N PRO A 196 -4.95 -5.92 -4.10
CA PRO A 196 -4.82 -6.75 -5.29
C PRO A 196 -5.88 -6.37 -6.33
N LEU A 197 -5.55 -6.58 -7.61
CA LEU A 197 -6.42 -6.19 -8.72
C LEU A 197 -7.72 -7.01 -8.80
N GLU A 198 -7.76 -8.19 -8.18
CA GLU A 198 -8.91 -9.10 -8.20
C GLU A 198 -9.61 -9.13 -6.85
N GLU A 199 -10.95 -9.16 -6.89
CA GLU A 199 -11.87 -9.23 -5.75
C GLU A 199 -11.93 -10.65 -5.13
N ASP A 200 -11.23 -11.62 -5.72
CA ASP A 200 -11.33 -13.06 -5.43
C ASP A 200 -10.64 -13.52 -4.14
N PHE A 201 -10.32 -12.58 -3.25
CA PHE A 201 -9.52 -12.87 -2.07
C PHE A 201 -10.30 -12.58 -0.77
N PRO A 202 -11.23 -13.48 -0.40
CA PRO A 202 -11.99 -13.35 0.84
C PRO A 202 -11.06 -13.43 2.07
N GLY A 203 -11.48 -12.80 3.17
CA GLY A 203 -10.80 -12.96 4.48
C GLY A 203 -9.76 -11.90 4.85
N GLY A 204 -9.77 -10.75 4.17
CA GLY A 204 -8.94 -9.60 4.55
C GLY A 204 -7.58 -9.54 3.86
N MET A 205 -7.40 -10.19 2.70
CA MET A 205 -6.19 -9.99 1.90
C MET A 205 -6.17 -8.60 1.29
N VAL A 206 -5.03 -7.91 1.41
CA VAL A 206 -4.88 -6.50 1.02
C VAL A 206 -3.71 -6.26 0.09
N ALA A 207 -2.77 -7.19 -0.08
CA ALA A 207 -1.81 -7.17 -1.19
C ALA A 207 -1.32 -8.59 -1.53
N VAL A 208 -0.94 -8.76 -2.79
CA VAL A 208 -0.23 -9.93 -3.30
C VAL A 208 0.99 -9.42 -4.06
N TYR A 209 2.16 -9.91 -3.67
CA TYR A 209 3.43 -9.60 -4.31
C TYR A 209 3.93 -10.83 -5.02
N THR A 210 4.37 -10.70 -6.27
CA THR A 210 4.85 -11.85 -7.04
C THR A 210 6.17 -12.40 -6.47
N ASN A 211 6.94 -11.54 -5.82
CA ASN A 211 8.20 -11.86 -5.16
C ASN A 211 8.53 -10.86 -4.03
N ARG A 212 9.58 -11.15 -3.25
CA ARG A 212 10.02 -10.29 -2.13
C ARG A 212 10.57 -8.94 -2.57
N ASN A 213 11.11 -8.81 -3.78
CA ASN A 213 11.64 -7.52 -4.24
C ASN A 213 10.50 -6.53 -4.52
N GLU A 214 9.39 -6.99 -5.09
CA GLU A 214 8.17 -6.19 -5.19
C GLU A 214 7.62 -5.84 -3.82
N MET A 215 7.52 -6.81 -2.92
CA MET A 215 7.09 -6.57 -1.55
C MET A 215 7.93 -5.49 -0.86
N ARG A 216 9.26 -5.52 -0.99
CA ARG A 216 10.17 -4.54 -0.36
C ARG A 216 10.02 -3.12 -0.91
N LYS A 217 9.51 -2.93 -2.13
CA LYS A 217 9.25 -1.59 -2.68
C LYS A 217 8.12 -0.90 -1.92
N ASP A 218 7.10 -1.66 -1.54
CA ASP A 218 5.89 -1.13 -0.90
C ASP A 218 5.94 -1.29 0.62
N PHE A 219 6.50 -2.40 1.10
CA PHE A 219 6.49 -2.85 2.50
C PHE A 219 7.91 -3.26 2.98
N SER A 220 8.82 -2.30 3.09
CA SER A 220 10.13 -2.52 3.72
C SER A 220 10.03 -2.64 5.25
N LEU A 221 11.08 -3.15 5.91
CA LEU A 221 11.15 -3.17 7.38
C LEU A 221 11.05 -1.77 7.99
N SER A 222 11.74 -0.79 7.40
CA SER A 222 11.67 0.60 7.86
C SER A 222 10.25 1.15 7.77
N ARG A 223 9.52 0.86 6.69
CA ARG A 223 8.10 1.25 6.56
C ARG A 223 7.22 0.52 7.57
N LEU A 224 7.46 -0.76 7.82
CA LEU A 224 6.75 -1.51 8.86
C LEU A 224 6.96 -0.87 10.24
N PHE A 225 8.19 -0.56 10.62
CA PHE A 225 8.47 0.06 11.92
C PHE A 225 7.94 1.49 11.99
N ASP A 226 8.07 2.28 10.93
CA ASP A 226 7.52 3.63 10.82
C ASP A 226 5.98 3.65 10.92
N ARG A 227 5.30 2.56 10.55
CA ARG A 227 3.86 2.43 10.74
C ARG A 227 3.46 1.67 11.99
N ALA A 228 4.37 0.94 12.63
CA ALA A 228 4.06 0.16 13.82
C ALA A 228 3.47 1.05 14.94
N VAL A 229 2.43 0.54 15.60
CA VAL A 229 1.81 1.20 16.75
C VAL A 229 2.84 1.25 17.88
N VAL A 230 2.98 2.41 18.53
CA VAL A 230 3.92 2.61 19.65
C VAL A 230 3.62 1.60 20.76
N GLY A 231 4.64 0.91 21.28
CA GLY A 231 4.52 -0.11 22.33
C GLY A 231 4.02 -1.48 21.86
N SER A 232 3.74 -1.64 20.56
CA SER A 232 3.21 -2.89 20.03
C SER A 232 4.27 -4.01 19.94
N GLU A 233 3.77 -5.24 19.88
CA GLU A 233 4.58 -6.45 19.64
C GLU A 233 4.53 -6.80 18.15
N ILE A 234 5.71 -7.02 17.56
CA ILE A 234 5.90 -7.57 16.23
C ILE A 234 6.42 -9.00 16.36
N LEU A 235 5.72 -9.93 15.73
CA LEU A 235 6.01 -11.36 15.82
C LEU A 235 6.41 -11.87 14.44
N VAL A 236 7.60 -12.46 14.36
CA VAL A 236 8.20 -12.89 13.11
C VAL A 236 8.54 -14.36 13.21
N VAL A 237 8.02 -15.15 12.28
CA VAL A 237 8.13 -16.61 12.31
C VAL A 237 8.65 -17.06 10.95
N GLY A 238 9.69 -17.90 10.92
CA GLY A 238 10.21 -18.41 9.65
C GLY A 238 11.37 -19.39 9.80
N ARG A 239 11.93 -19.85 8.66
CA ARG A 239 13.04 -20.83 8.68
C ARG A 239 14.39 -20.22 9.02
N THR A 240 14.68 -19.04 8.49
CA THR A 240 16.02 -18.43 8.56
C THR A 240 15.99 -16.93 8.84
N LEU A 241 14.91 -16.25 8.46
CA LEU A 241 14.66 -14.82 8.67
C LEU A 241 15.78 -13.90 8.17
N VAL A 242 16.46 -14.25 7.07
CA VAL A 242 17.59 -13.47 6.50
C VAL A 242 17.30 -11.98 6.39
N GLY A 243 16.12 -11.59 5.91
CA GLY A 243 15.74 -10.16 5.81
C GLY A 243 15.75 -9.42 7.14
N TRP A 244 15.39 -10.08 8.24
CA TRP A 244 15.38 -9.50 9.59
C TRP A 244 16.77 -9.42 10.22
N SER A 245 17.75 -10.16 9.69
CA SER A 245 19.15 -10.06 10.14
C SER A 245 19.89 -8.84 9.57
N GLN A 246 19.28 -8.16 8.58
CA GLN A 246 19.88 -7.07 7.81
C GLN A 246 19.26 -5.70 8.15
N MET A 247 18.82 -5.52 9.40
CA MET A 247 18.27 -4.23 9.86
C MET A 247 19.32 -3.12 9.79
N SER A 248 18.90 -1.96 9.27
CA SER A 248 19.72 -0.75 9.23
C SER A 248 19.77 -0.04 10.58
N SER A 249 20.68 0.91 10.77
CA SER A 249 20.71 1.76 11.97
C SER A 249 19.39 2.51 12.18
N HIS A 250 18.78 2.98 11.09
CA HIS A 250 17.48 3.64 11.11
C HIS A 250 16.36 2.72 11.65
N ASP A 251 16.38 1.44 11.28
CA ASP A 251 15.41 0.46 11.80
C ASP A 251 15.56 0.27 13.31
N LEU A 252 16.80 0.17 13.81
CA LEU A 252 17.07 0.05 15.25
C LEU A 252 16.58 1.28 16.02
N ASP A 253 16.72 2.47 15.46
CA ASP A 253 16.25 3.71 16.08
C ASP A 253 14.72 3.79 16.09
N LEU A 254 14.04 3.33 15.02
CA LEU A 254 12.57 3.22 15.02
C LEU A 254 12.08 2.24 16.08
N ILE A 255 12.76 1.10 16.26
CA ILE A 255 12.43 0.11 17.31
C ILE A 255 12.50 0.74 18.69
N ARG A 256 13.57 1.50 18.98
CA ARG A 256 13.75 2.18 20.27
C ARG A 256 12.73 3.29 20.49
N THR A 257 12.62 4.22 19.54
CA THR A 257 11.77 5.41 19.67
C THR A 257 10.29 5.06 19.82
N LYS A 258 9.86 3.98 19.16
CA LYS A 258 8.48 3.48 19.26
C LYS A 258 8.27 2.42 20.33
N ASN A 259 9.31 2.09 21.11
CA ASN A 259 9.25 1.05 22.15
C ASN A 259 8.66 -0.28 21.63
N LEU A 260 9.09 -0.71 20.44
CA LEU A 260 8.58 -1.92 19.81
C LEU A 260 9.22 -3.16 20.46
N ARG A 261 8.39 -4.18 20.69
CA ARG A 261 8.85 -5.50 21.13
C ARG A 261 8.85 -6.45 19.94
N ILE A 262 9.99 -7.09 19.65
CA ILE A 262 10.11 -7.99 18.50
C ILE A 262 10.39 -9.40 19.00
N LYS A 263 9.65 -10.38 18.49
CA LYS A 263 9.94 -11.80 18.72
C LYS A 263 10.28 -12.48 17.41
N LEU A 264 11.50 -13.00 17.31
CA LEU A 264 12.02 -13.72 16.16
C LEU A 264 11.99 -15.22 16.47
N LEU A 265 11.14 -15.99 15.79
CA LEU A 265 11.01 -17.43 15.95
C LEU A 265 11.54 -18.14 14.69
N VAL A 266 12.59 -18.93 14.86
CA VAL A 266 13.33 -19.56 13.75
C VAL A 266 13.35 -21.07 13.89
N SER A 267 13.03 -21.81 12.83
CA SER A 267 13.13 -23.29 12.83
C SER A 267 14.57 -23.73 13.13
N SER A 268 14.77 -24.74 13.97
CA SER A 268 16.07 -25.39 14.20
C SER A 268 16.55 -26.13 12.96
N LEU A 269 17.86 -26.40 12.85
CA LEU A 269 18.38 -27.17 11.71
C LEU A 269 17.82 -28.60 11.70
N GLU A 270 17.65 -29.17 12.89
CA GLU A 270 17.07 -30.49 13.08
C GLU A 270 15.62 -30.55 12.59
N ALA A 271 14.81 -29.52 12.86
CA ALA A 271 13.46 -29.42 12.34
C ALA A 271 13.41 -29.39 10.80
N CYS A 272 14.45 -28.88 10.15
CA CYS A 272 14.55 -28.79 8.70
C CYS A 272 15.03 -30.06 8.00
N LYS A 273 15.42 -31.12 8.74
CA LYS A 273 15.95 -32.37 8.14
C LYS A 273 14.98 -33.09 7.20
N PHE A 274 13.69 -32.78 7.28
CA PHE A 274 12.64 -33.36 6.45
C PHE A 274 12.48 -32.65 5.10
N LEU A 275 13.22 -31.56 4.85
CA LEU A 275 13.24 -30.85 3.57
C LEU A 275 14.22 -31.49 2.59
N ALA A 276 14.09 -31.18 1.30
CA ALA A 276 14.98 -31.71 0.26
C ALA A 276 16.43 -31.26 0.48
N GLY A 277 17.41 -32.10 0.13
CA GLY A 277 18.83 -31.87 0.46
C GLY A 277 19.39 -30.51 0.01
N ALA A 278 19.01 -30.02 -1.18
CA ALA A 278 19.44 -28.69 -1.66
C ALA A 278 18.86 -27.53 -0.82
N GLU A 279 17.65 -27.69 -0.29
CA GLU A 279 17.03 -26.71 0.62
C GLU A 279 17.72 -26.71 1.99
N VAL A 280 18.05 -27.90 2.52
CA VAL A 280 18.74 -28.04 3.81
C VAL A 280 20.10 -27.35 3.78
N THR A 281 20.89 -27.53 2.71
CA THR A 281 22.19 -26.85 2.56
C THR A 281 22.03 -25.32 2.51
N THR A 282 21.01 -24.82 1.81
CA THR A 282 20.72 -23.38 1.74
C THR A 282 20.31 -22.85 3.12
N ILE A 283 19.45 -23.57 3.84
CA ILE A 283 19.03 -23.21 5.19
C ILE A 283 20.20 -23.19 6.16
N ALA A 284 21.11 -24.17 6.07
CA ALA A 284 22.32 -24.21 6.89
C ALA A 284 23.22 -22.98 6.65
N ALA A 285 23.43 -22.61 5.39
CA ALA A 285 24.19 -21.41 5.03
C ALA A 285 23.52 -20.13 5.51
N ASP A 286 22.21 -19.98 5.29
CA ASP A 286 21.43 -18.83 5.75
C ASP A 286 21.51 -18.71 7.28
N LYS A 287 21.34 -19.81 8.01
CA LYS A 287 21.39 -19.80 9.49
C LYS A 287 22.77 -19.47 10.03
N ALA A 288 23.82 -19.98 9.41
CA ALA A 288 25.18 -19.60 9.77
C ALA A 288 25.42 -18.08 9.61
N ALA A 289 24.76 -17.45 8.63
CA ALA A 289 24.81 -16.00 8.44
C ALA A 289 23.91 -15.22 9.41
N THR A 290 22.73 -15.73 9.76
CA THR A 290 21.73 -14.97 10.54
C THR A 290 21.86 -15.10 12.06
N LEU A 291 22.24 -16.27 12.59
CA LEU A 291 22.34 -16.50 14.04
C LEU A 291 23.26 -15.47 14.75
N PRO A 292 24.49 -15.21 14.27
CA PRO A 292 25.36 -14.21 14.89
C PRO A 292 24.76 -12.80 14.87
N ALA A 293 23.99 -12.47 13.82
CA ALA A 293 23.31 -11.18 13.73
C ALA A 293 22.18 -11.07 14.76
N PHE A 294 21.37 -12.11 14.93
CA PHE A 294 20.31 -12.11 15.94
C PHE A 294 20.86 -12.07 17.37
N GLN A 295 21.93 -12.81 17.66
CA GLN A 295 22.60 -12.73 18.98
C GLN A 295 23.11 -11.32 19.29
N ARG A 296 23.72 -10.64 18.30
CA ARG A 296 24.11 -9.23 18.47
C ARG A 296 22.90 -8.31 18.66
N LEU A 297 21.82 -8.57 17.93
CA LEU A 297 20.61 -7.77 17.99
C LEU A 297 19.94 -7.85 19.38
N THR A 298 19.78 -9.04 19.95
CA THR A 298 19.20 -9.23 21.29
C THR A 298 20.08 -8.60 22.39
N THR A 299 21.40 -8.63 22.21
CA THR A 299 22.34 -7.95 23.12
C THR A 299 22.20 -6.42 23.03
N THR A 300 21.97 -5.89 21.82
CA THR A 300 21.92 -4.44 21.56
C THR A 300 20.55 -3.83 21.86
N LEU A 301 19.49 -4.64 21.74
CA LEU A 301 18.10 -4.25 21.90
C LEU A 301 17.39 -5.27 22.79
N PRO A 302 17.26 -4.98 24.10
CA PRO A 302 16.55 -5.86 25.04
C PRO A 302 15.06 -6.07 24.72
N SER A 303 14.48 -5.23 23.85
CA SER A 303 13.11 -5.39 23.37
C SER A 303 12.99 -6.40 22.22
N VAL A 304 14.09 -7.00 21.78
CA VAL A 304 14.09 -8.05 20.76
C VAL A 304 14.48 -9.39 21.38
N ASP A 305 13.60 -10.37 21.22
CA ASP A 305 13.80 -11.75 21.60
C ASP A 305 14.02 -12.63 20.37
N PHE A 306 14.88 -13.64 20.52
CA PHE A 306 15.14 -14.65 19.49
C PHE A 306 15.00 -16.05 20.08
N HIS A 307 14.25 -16.91 19.38
CA HIS A 307 14.05 -18.30 19.76
C HIS A 307 14.25 -19.24 18.58
N GLU A 308 15.07 -20.26 18.80
CA GLU A 308 15.14 -21.39 17.89
C GLU A 308 14.12 -22.45 18.31
N MET A 309 13.40 -23.02 17.35
CA MET A 309 12.29 -23.94 17.60
C MET A 309 12.49 -25.26 16.89
N ASP A 310 12.26 -26.37 17.59
CA ASP A 310 12.26 -27.71 17.00
C ASP A 310 10.96 -28.02 16.25
N ILE A 311 10.52 -27.07 15.44
CA ILE A 311 9.29 -27.12 14.65
C ILE A 311 9.62 -26.59 13.25
N LEU A 312 9.28 -27.39 12.23
CA LEU A 312 9.43 -26.97 10.85
C LEU A 312 8.36 -25.93 10.49
N ILE A 313 8.80 -24.72 10.19
CA ILE A 313 7.95 -23.67 9.63
C ILE A 313 8.14 -23.64 8.11
N PRO A 314 7.21 -24.17 7.29
CA PRO A 314 7.36 -24.12 5.83
C PRO A 314 7.20 -22.70 5.28
N ASP A 315 6.16 -22.00 5.73
CA ASP A 315 5.85 -20.62 5.34
C ASP A 315 6.16 -19.65 6.46
N GLY A 316 6.98 -18.64 6.17
CA GLY A 316 7.25 -17.58 7.13
C GLY A 316 6.06 -16.62 7.23
N PHE A 317 5.92 -15.95 8.37
CA PHE A 317 4.98 -14.85 8.48
C PHE A 317 5.44 -13.79 9.48
N THR A 318 4.98 -12.55 9.28
CA THR A 318 5.18 -11.42 10.19
C THR A 318 3.83 -10.89 10.62
N CYS A 319 3.56 -10.85 11.91
CA CYS A 319 2.39 -10.20 12.49
C CYS A 319 2.82 -8.86 13.11
N ALA A 320 2.10 -7.78 12.80
CA ALA A 320 2.34 -6.47 13.41
C ALA A 320 1.03 -5.72 13.64
N GLU A 321 1.03 -4.77 14.56
CA GLU A 321 0.00 -3.73 14.64
C GLU A 321 0.55 -2.43 14.03
N VAL A 322 -0.13 -1.89 13.03
CA VAL A 322 0.27 -0.70 12.29
C VAL A 322 -0.79 0.39 12.38
N THR A 323 -0.39 1.65 12.29
CA THR A 323 -1.28 2.81 12.26
C THR A 323 -1.55 3.20 10.80
N ALA A 324 -2.84 3.28 10.45
CA ALA A 324 -3.31 3.74 9.14
C ALA A 324 -4.54 4.65 9.37
N GLY A 325 -4.50 5.88 8.87
CA GLY A 325 -5.62 6.83 9.01
C GLY A 325 -6.04 7.12 10.45
N GLY A 326 -5.08 7.15 11.39
CA GLY A 326 -5.34 7.35 12.82
C GLY A 326 -5.92 6.14 13.56
N ALA A 327 -6.12 4.99 12.88
CA ALA A 327 -6.60 3.75 13.48
C ALA A 327 -5.50 2.67 13.50
N SER A 328 -5.47 1.86 14.56
CA SER A 328 -4.55 0.73 14.71
C SER A 328 -5.09 -0.54 14.04
N LYS A 329 -4.28 -1.20 13.21
CA LYS A 329 -4.63 -2.35 12.38
C LYS A 329 -3.67 -3.49 12.63
N SER A 330 -4.18 -4.68 12.94
CA SER A 330 -3.33 -5.89 12.92
C SER A 330 -3.17 -6.34 11.46
N VAL A 331 -1.94 -6.60 11.03
CA VAL A 331 -1.60 -7.13 9.71
C VAL A 331 -0.75 -8.38 9.83
N VAL A 332 -0.84 -9.27 8.84
CA VAL A 332 0.01 -10.45 8.68
C VAL A 332 0.56 -10.50 7.26
N LEU A 333 1.88 -10.40 7.14
CA LEU A 333 2.60 -10.69 5.90
C LEU A 333 2.97 -12.17 5.90
N ARG A 334 2.42 -12.96 4.99
CA ARG A 334 2.72 -14.39 4.81
C ARG A 334 3.63 -14.58 3.61
N ASP A 335 4.78 -15.21 3.85
CA ASP A 335 5.80 -15.52 2.86
C ASP A 335 5.77 -17.03 2.57
N ILE A 336 5.23 -17.38 1.39
CA ILE A 336 5.00 -18.77 1.01
C ILE A 336 6.34 -19.39 0.57
N ASN A 337 6.83 -20.33 1.38
CA ASN A 337 8.07 -21.11 1.24
C ASN A 337 9.40 -20.34 1.25
N SER A 338 9.77 -19.94 2.47
CA SER A 338 10.99 -19.24 2.93
C SER A 338 12.39 -19.84 2.62
N GLY A 339 12.89 -19.71 1.38
CA GLY A 339 14.34 -19.81 1.06
C GLY A 339 14.93 -18.45 0.64
N ALA A 340 16.25 -18.23 0.76
CA ALA A 340 16.87 -16.96 0.35
C ALA A 340 16.79 -16.69 -1.18
N LYS A 341 16.57 -17.72 -2.00
CA LYS A 341 16.61 -17.64 -3.49
C LYS A 341 15.27 -17.91 -4.18
N THR A 342 14.16 -17.89 -3.47
CA THR A 342 12.85 -18.25 -4.06
C THR A 342 12.03 -17.01 -4.41
N ASP A 343 11.78 -16.79 -5.71
CA ASP A 343 10.80 -15.83 -6.25
C ASP A 343 9.37 -16.36 -6.02
N LYS A 344 8.93 -16.34 -4.77
CA LYS A 344 7.61 -16.85 -4.39
C LYS A 344 6.69 -15.74 -3.91
N ILE A 345 5.40 -16.02 -4.10
CA ILE A 345 4.31 -15.10 -3.80
C ILE A 345 4.30 -14.78 -2.30
N THR A 346 4.23 -13.50 -1.99
CA THR A 346 4.04 -13.00 -0.62
C THR A 346 2.67 -12.33 -0.54
N MET A 347 1.92 -12.60 0.53
CA MET A 347 0.56 -12.10 0.71
C MET A 347 0.48 -11.26 1.98
N LEU A 348 -0.15 -10.10 1.92
CA LEU A 348 -0.44 -9.28 3.10
C LEU A 348 -1.93 -9.34 3.42
N PHE A 349 -2.25 -9.68 4.67
CA PHE A 349 -3.60 -9.73 5.21
C PHE A 349 -3.78 -8.68 6.30
N ALA A 350 -4.88 -7.95 6.27
CA ALA A 350 -5.30 -7.08 7.36
C ALA A 350 -6.43 -7.73 8.16
N CYS A 351 -6.39 -7.56 9.48
CA CYS A 351 -7.43 -8.06 10.36
C CYS A 351 -8.76 -7.39 10.03
N ILE A 352 -9.80 -8.21 9.90
CA ILE A 352 -11.16 -7.78 9.61
C ILE A 352 -12.11 -7.86 10.80
N CYS A 353 -11.60 -8.24 11.98
CA CYS A 353 -12.42 -8.38 13.18
C CYS A 353 -12.51 -7.04 13.92
N ASP A 354 -13.73 -6.56 14.17
CA ASP A 354 -14.03 -5.41 15.03
C ASP A 354 -13.88 -5.72 16.52
N ARG A 355 -12.92 -6.59 16.88
CA ARG A 355 -12.80 -7.23 18.21
C ARG A 355 -13.97 -8.14 18.60
N ASP A 356 -14.90 -8.43 17.69
CA ASP A 356 -15.90 -9.49 17.85
C ASP A 356 -15.22 -10.87 17.89
N ARG A 357 -15.33 -11.56 19.04
CA ARG A 357 -14.73 -12.87 19.29
C ARG A 357 -15.27 -13.96 18.35
N SER A 358 -16.53 -13.86 17.90
CA SER A 358 -17.13 -14.86 17.01
C SER A 358 -16.40 -14.90 15.65
N ARG A 359 -16.00 -13.73 15.14
CA ARG A 359 -15.33 -13.55 13.84
C ARG A 359 -13.82 -13.82 13.89
N GLN A 360 -13.19 -13.73 15.06
CA GLN A 360 -11.74 -13.99 15.22
C GLN A 360 -11.34 -15.40 14.80
N SER A 361 -12.21 -16.39 15.01
CA SER A 361 -11.97 -17.79 14.65
C SER A 361 -11.81 -18.03 13.14
N ARG A 362 -12.35 -17.14 12.30
CA ARG A 362 -12.31 -17.22 10.83
C ARG A 362 -11.32 -16.24 10.19
N CYS A 363 -10.70 -15.36 10.98
CA CYS A 363 -9.78 -14.35 10.46
C CYS A 363 -8.35 -14.90 10.38
N ILE A 364 -7.76 -14.85 9.17
CA ILE A 364 -6.40 -15.32 8.91
C ILE A 364 -5.39 -14.57 9.80
N THR A 365 -5.51 -13.24 9.90
CA THR A 365 -4.63 -12.40 10.70
C THR A 365 -4.68 -12.79 12.19
N CYS A 366 -5.87 -12.98 12.76
CA CYS A 366 -6.04 -13.41 14.15
C CYS A 366 -5.48 -14.81 14.38
N GLY A 367 -5.80 -15.76 13.50
CA GLY A 367 -5.34 -17.14 13.61
C GLY A 367 -3.81 -17.28 13.49
N MET A 368 -3.17 -16.55 12.58
CA MET A 368 -1.71 -16.56 12.44
C MET A 368 -1.01 -15.91 13.64
N ARG A 369 -1.56 -14.80 14.17
CA ARG A 369 -1.02 -14.17 15.38
C ARG A 369 -1.10 -15.09 16.59
N GLU A 370 -2.24 -15.73 16.78
CA GLU A 370 -2.43 -16.72 17.86
C GLU A 370 -1.49 -17.92 17.70
N ARG A 371 -1.35 -18.45 16.48
CA ARG A 371 -0.39 -19.52 16.17
C ARG A 371 1.03 -19.11 16.56
N GLY A 372 1.47 -17.92 16.15
CA GLY A 372 2.80 -17.45 16.48
C GLY A 372 3.02 -17.29 17.99
N ARG A 373 2.01 -16.80 18.74
CA ARG A 373 2.11 -16.69 20.21
C ARG A 373 2.26 -18.05 20.87
N ARG A 374 1.46 -19.04 20.46
CA ARG A 374 1.59 -20.42 20.94
C ARG A 374 2.94 -21.04 20.60
N LEU A 375 3.52 -20.69 19.46
CA LEU A 375 4.88 -21.09 19.09
C LEU A 375 5.91 -20.47 20.04
N ALA A 376 5.80 -19.17 20.34
CA ALA A 376 6.69 -18.49 21.28
C ALA A 376 6.58 -19.03 22.73
N GLU A 377 5.39 -19.48 23.13
CA GLU A 377 5.12 -20.04 24.45
C GLU A 377 5.43 -21.54 24.54
N SER A 378 5.75 -22.20 23.42
CA SER A 378 5.94 -23.65 23.37
C SER A 378 7.23 -24.06 24.11
N PRO A 379 7.17 -25.03 25.04
CA PRO A 379 8.34 -25.54 25.75
C PRO A 379 9.35 -26.31 24.86
N ARG A 380 9.04 -26.51 23.57
CA ARG A 380 9.95 -27.08 22.55
C ARG A 380 10.77 -26.02 21.82
N GLY A 381 10.65 -24.75 22.17
CA GLY A 381 11.64 -23.74 21.80
C GLY A 381 12.83 -23.90 22.73
N SER A 382 13.97 -24.36 22.23
CA SER A 382 15.21 -24.20 22.98
C SER A 382 15.41 -22.69 23.09
N ALA A 383 15.20 -22.14 24.28
CA ALA A 383 15.71 -20.82 24.56
C ALA A 383 17.23 -20.94 24.42
N ALA A 384 17.77 -20.56 23.27
CA ALA A 384 19.16 -20.18 23.16
C ALA A 384 19.33 -18.92 24.01
N ARG A 385 19.29 -19.08 25.34
CA ARG A 385 19.85 -18.13 26.28
C ARG A 385 21.35 -18.18 26.02
N VAL A 386 21.83 -17.21 25.24
CA VAL A 386 23.25 -16.81 25.28
C VAL A 386 23.44 -15.98 26.53
#